data_AF-A0A2Y8ZY70-F1
#
_entry.id   AF-A0A2Y8ZY70-F1
#
_cell.length_a   1.000
_cell.length_b   1.000
_cell.length_c   1.000
_cell.angle_alpha   90.00
_cell.angle_beta   90.00
_cell.angle_gamma   90.00
#
_symmetry.space_group_name_H-M   'P 1'
#
loop_
_entity.id
_entity.type
_entity.pdbx_description
1 polymer ?
#
loop_
_entity_poly.entity_id
_entity_poly.type
_entity_poly.pdbx_seq_one_letter_code
_entity_poly.pdbx_strand_id
1 'polypeptide(L)' 'MSEARPTPIPTDKAGLSLGYRFVWRLQYTLLAWGGPAQMPLHRDPRERMRRERTARVQAARTGQPQAG' A
#
# COMPACT_ATOMS: atom_id res chain seq x y z
N MET A 1 17.30 12.20 -13.73
CA MET A 1 17.06 11.70 -12.36
C MET A 1 15.57 11.79 -12.09
N SER A 2 14.83 10.68 -12.22
CA SER A 2 13.40 10.67 -11.91
C SER A 2 13.24 10.80 -10.41
N GLU A 3 12.66 11.90 -9.96
CA GLU A 3 12.32 12.16 -8.56
C GLU A 3 11.54 10.94 -8.03
N ALA A 4 12.06 10.28 -6.99
CA ALA A 4 11.40 9.11 -6.40
C ALA A 4 10.13 9.59 -5.67
N ARG A 5 9.03 9.75 -6.42
CA ARG A 5 7.74 10.14 -5.86
C ARG A 5 7.14 8.91 -5.16
N PRO A 6 6.62 9.06 -3.93
CA PRO A 6 5.90 7.99 -3.26
C PRO A 6 4.70 7.52 -4.09
N THR A 7 4.44 6.20 -4.09
CA THR A 7 3.25 5.67 -4.74
C THR A 7 2.00 6.28 -4.08
N PRO A 8 1.05 6.85 -4.86
CA PRO A 8 -0.17 7.41 -4.28
C PRO A 8 -0.99 6.29 -3.65
N ILE A 9 -1.48 6.52 -2.42
CA ILE A 9 -2.41 5.59 -1.76
C ILE A 9 -3.76 5.75 -2.46
N PRO A 10 -4.31 4.71 -3.11
CA PRO A 10 -5.64 4.81 -3.70
C PRO A 10 -6.68 5.01 -2.59
N THR A 11 -7.47 6.07 -2.70
CA THR A 11 -8.65 6.33 -1.83
C THR A 11 -9.77 5.33 -2.12
N ASP A 12 -9.76 4.77 -3.32
CA ASP A 12 -10.73 3.78 -3.77
C ASP A 12 -10.61 2.45 -3.02
N LYS A 13 -11.75 1.81 -2.81
CA LYS A 13 -11.91 0.62 -1.97
C LYS A 13 -12.41 -0.58 -2.77
N ALA A 14 -12.48 -0.47 -4.11
CA ALA A 14 -12.92 -1.53 -5.00
C ALA A 14 -12.20 -2.85 -4.67
N GLY A 15 -12.98 -3.91 -4.43
CA GLY A 15 -12.51 -5.27 -4.10
C GLY A 15 -11.69 -5.42 -2.82
N LEU A 16 -11.58 -4.39 -1.98
CA LEU A 16 -10.86 -4.46 -0.70
C LEU A 16 -11.82 -4.75 0.45
N SER A 17 -11.73 -5.96 1.01
CA SER A 17 -12.48 -6.35 2.21
C SER A 17 -12.21 -5.41 3.40
N LEU A 18 -13.24 -5.20 4.24
CA LEU A 18 -13.13 -4.39 5.46
C LEU A 18 -11.97 -4.86 6.37
N GLY A 19 -11.81 -6.17 6.54
CA GLY A 19 -10.71 -6.77 7.30
C GLY A 19 -9.33 -6.42 6.73
N TYR A 20 -9.15 -6.56 5.42
CA TYR A 20 -7.90 -6.15 4.76
C TYR A 20 -7.58 -4.67 5.00
N ARG A 21 -8.59 -3.80 4.90
CA ARG A 21 -8.41 -2.35 5.11
C ARG A 21 -7.98 -2.03 6.53
N PHE A 22 -8.53 -2.73 7.53
CA PHE A 22 -8.17 -2.56 8.93
C PHE A 22 -6.73 -3.01 9.19
N VAL A 23 -6.38 -4.23 8.78
CA VAL A 23 -5.02 -4.78 8.92
C VAL A 23 -3.98 -3.92 8.21
N TRP A 24 -4.27 -3.47 6.99
CA TRP A 24 -3.39 -2.61 6.22
C TRP A 24 -3.11 -1.29 6.95
N ARG A 25 -4.15 -0.67 7.55
CA ARG A 25 -3.98 0.57 8.31
C ARG A 25 -3.18 0.34 9.59
N LEU A 26 -3.43 -0.76 10.30
CA LEU A 26 -2.71 -1.10 11.51
C LEU A 26 -1.21 -1.29 11.23
N GLN A 27 -0.88 -2.10 10.22
CA GLN A 27 0.51 -2.33 9.79
C GLN A 27 1.19 -1.03 9.34
N TYR A 28 0.48 -0.21 8.56
CA TYR A 28 1.00 1.08 8.11
C TYR A 28 1.32 2.02 9.28
N THR A 29 0.43 2.09 10.28
CA THR A 29 0.62 2.90 11.49
C THR A 29 1.75 2.35 12.37
N LEU A 30 1.85 1.03 12.55
CA LEU A 30 2.97 0.40 13.27
C LEU A 30 4.32 0.71 12.61
N LEU A 31 4.39 0.63 11.28
CA LEU A 31 5.60 0.99 10.51
C LEU A 31 5.90 2.49 10.57
N ALA A 32 4.87 3.34 10.67
CA ALA A 32 5.05 4.78 10.83
C ALA A 32 5.56 5.15 12.24
N TRP A 33 5.22 4.36 13.26
CA TRP A 33 5.63 4.62 14.64
C TRP A 33 6.97 3.97 15.00
N GLY A 34 7.26 2.79 14.45
CA GLY A 34 8.42 1.96 14.84
C GLY A 34 9.66 2.02 13.93
N GLY A 35 9.71 2.91 12.92
CA GLY A 35 10.80 2.95 11.95
C GLY A 35 11.71 4.19 12.05
N PRO A 36 13.03 4.07 11.80
CA PRO A 36 13.90 5.25 11.66
C PRO A 36 13.36 6.12 10.52
N ALA A 37 13.09 7.40 10.83
CA ALA A 37 12.29 8.32 10.01
C ALA A 37 12.84 8.65 8.60
N GLN A 38 13.97 8.05 8.19
CA GLN A 38 14.69 8.40 6.95
C GLN A 38 15.22 7.14 6.26
N MET A 39 14.32 6.25 5.82
CA MET A 39 14.68 5.21 4.86
C MET A 39 14.44 5.72 3.43
N PRO A 40 15.37 5.47 2.50
CA PRO A 40 15.17 5.83 1.10
C PRO A 40 13.97 5.05 0.55
N LEU A 41 13.20 5.66 -0.35
CA LEU A 41 11.89 5.18 -0.80
C LEU A 41 11.88 3.70 -1.27
N HIS A 42 12.99 3.22 -1.83
CA HIS A 42 13.15 1.84 -2.29
C HIS A 42 13.33 0.80 -1.16
N ARG A 43 13.72 1.24 0.04
CA ARG A 43 13.82 0.43 1.26
C ARG A 43 12.69 0.68 2.24
N ASP A 44 11.80 1.61 1.95
CA ASP A 44 10.70 1.95 2.85
C ASP A 44 9.62 0.84 2.81
N PRO A 45 9.34 0.16 3.93
CA PRO A 45 8.35 -0.91 3.98
C PRO A 45 6.93 -0.40 3.70
N ARG A 46 6.67 0.89 3.96
CA ARG A 46 5.37 1.52 3.68
C ARG A 46 5.19 1.69 2.17
N GLU A 47 6.25 2.00 1.42
CA GLU A 47 6.19 2.08 -0.04
C GLU A 47 5.82 0.73 -0.68
N ARG A 48 6.37 -0.39 -0.20
CA ARG A 48 5.93 -1.74 -0.64
C ARG A 48 4.44 -1.95 -0.39
N MET A 49 3.97 -1.56 0.79
CA MET A 49 2.58 -1.70 1.21
C MET A 49 1.61 -0.81 0.37
N ARG A 50 2.07 0.36 -0.09
CA ARG A 50 1.31 1.24 -1.01
C ARG A 50 1.22 0.65 -2.42
N ARG A 51 2.32 0.09 -2.94
CA ARG A 51 2.34 -0.59 -4.25
C ARG A 51 1.41 -1.78 -4.28
N GLU A 52 1.44 -2.61 -3.25
CA GLU A 52 0.57 -3.77 -3.15
C GLU A 52 -0.91 -3.37 -3.10
N ARG A 53 -1.26 -2.35 -2.30
CA ARG A 53 -2.63 -1.82 -2.25
C ARG A 53 -3.08 -1.31 -3.62
N THR A 54 -2.19 -0.61 -4.33
CA THR A 54 -2.48 -0.09 -5.67
C THR A 54 -2.74 -1.23 -6.66
N ALA A 55 -1.89 -2.27 -6.64
CA ALA A 55 -2.09 -3.46 -7.48
C ALA A 55 -3.43 -4.16 -7.18
N ARG A 56 -3.80 -4.31 -5.90
CA ARG A 56 -5.09 -4.92 -5.52
C ARG A 56 -6.29 -4.10 -5.98
N VAL A 57 -6.25 -2.77 -5.81
CA VAL A 57 -7.32 -1.88 -6.30
C VAL A 57 -7.43 -1.93 -7.82
N GLN A 58 -6.30 -1.97 -8.53
CA GLN A 58 -6.29 -2.10 -9.98
C GLN A 58 -6.87 -3.45 -10.43
N ALA A 59 -6.45 -4.56 -9.81
CA ALA A 59 -6.99 -5.89 -10.11
C ALA A 59 -8.50 -5.98 -9.83
N ALA A 60 -8.95 -5.41 -8.72
CA ALA A 60 -10.36 -5.32 -8.39
C ALA A 60 -11.16 -4.48 -9.39
N ARG A 61 -10.58 -3.38 -9.89
CA ARG A 61 -11.20 -2.55 -10.93
C ARG A 61 -11.29 -3.26 -12.28
N THR A 62 -10.29 -4.07 -12.64
CA THR A 62 -10.29 -4.83 -13.89
C THR A 62 -11.07 -6.15 -13.78
N GLY A 63 -11.63 -6.47 -12.60
CA GLY A 63 -12.39 -7.70 -12.38
C GLY A 63 -11.53 -8.96 -12.30
N GLN A 64 -10.21 -8.84 -12.18
CA GLN A 64 -9.35 -9.99 -11.95
C GLN A 64 -9.45 -10.44 -10.49
N PRO A 65 -9.77 -11.72 -10.21
CA PRO A 65 -9.68 -12.27 -8.87
C PRO A 65 -8.23 -12.15 -8.42
N GLN A 66 -8.03 -11.38 -7.36
CA GLN A 66 -6.80 -11.32 -6.60
C GLN A 66 -6.47 -12.75 -6.12
N ALA A 67 -5.51 -13.40 -6.78
CA ALA A 67 -5.00 -14.71 -6.40
C ALA A 67 -4.47 -14.59 -4.97
N GLY A 68 -5.28 -15.10 -4.03
CA GLY A 68 -4.96 -15.23 -2.61
C GLY A 68 -4.32 -16.57 -2.34
#